data_AF-A0A973QR71-F1
#
_entry.id   AF-A0A973QR71-F1
#
_cell.length_a   1.000
_cell.length_b   1.000
_cell.length_c   1.000
_cell.angle_alpha   90.00
_cell.angle_beta   90.00
_cell.angle_gamma   90.00
#
_symmetry.space_group_name_H-M   'P 1'
#
loop_
_entity.id
_entity.type
_entity.pdbx_description
1 polymer ?
#
loop_
_entity_poly.entity_id
_entity_poly.type
_entity_poly.pdbx_seq_one_letter_code
_entity_poly.pdbx_strand_id
1 'polypeptide(L)'
;VAALVVTPWNLFSNPTVVNYFLGGLGAFLGPLFGVIMVDYYLVKRGRVDVNELFDARPGSRYYYRKGVNPKALWAFLPSAAVAAVLALVKTFSDVAPYSWFIGTALGAGLYLVICRSERAIERTSEPTAMEV
;
A
#
# COMPACT_ATOMS: atom_id res chain seq x y z
N VAL A 1 -23.44 -0.92 15.20
CA VAL A 1 -24.52 -0.41 14.32
C VAL A 1 -24.14 -0.53 12.84
N ALA A 2 -23.05 0.10 12.37
CA ALA A 2 -22.64 0.02 10.94
C ALA A 2 -22.50 -1.41 10.41
N ALA A 3 -21.89 -2.33 11.17
CA ALA A 3 -21.75 -3.73 10.78
C ALA A 3 -23.10 -4.47 10.56
N LEU A 4 -24.17 -4.08 11.26
CA LEU A 4 -25.51 -4.64 11.05
C LEU A 4 -26.14 -4.12 9.75
N VAL A 5 -25.88 -2.86 9.40
CA VAL A 5 -26.36 -2.22 8.16
C VAL A 5 -25.71 -2.83 6.91
N VAL A 6 -24.45 -3.28 7.01
CA VAL A 6 -23.75 -3.98 5.93
C VAL A 6 -24.42 -5.32 5.58
N THR A 7 -25.27 -5.87 6.46
CA THR A 7 -26.04 -7.11 6.21
C THR A 7 -25.15 -8.25 5.72
N PRO A 8 -24.13 -8.67 6.49
CA PRO A 8 -23.13 -9.63 6.02
C PRO A 8 -23.74 -10.96 5.56
N TRP A 9 -24.88 -11.37 6.12
CA TRP A 9 -25.63 -12.56 5.68
C TRP A 9 -26.07 -12.48 4.20
N ASN A 10 -26.37 -11.29 3.69
CA ASN A 10 -26.71 -11.09 2.28
C ASN A 10 -25.47 -11.31 1.38
N LEU A 11 -24.27 -10.96 1.88
CA LEU A 11 -23.01 -11.19 1.18
C LEU A 11 -22.69 -12.69 1.06
N PHE A 12 -22.94 -13.46 2.11
CA PHE A 12 -22.71 -14.91 2.14
C PHE A 12 -23.80 -15.75 1.48
N SER A 13 -24.92 -15.13 1.07
CA SER A 13 -26.05 -15.83 0.45
C SER A 13 -25.74 -16.39 -0.95
N ASN A 14 -24.73 -15.84 -1.64
CA ASN A 14 -24.41 -16.20 -3.01
C ASN A 14 -22.89 -16.33 -3.22
N PRO A 15 -22.38 -17.47 -3.72
CA PRO A 15 -20.94 -17.69 -3.94
C PRO A 15 -20.32 -16.67 -4.91
N THR A 16 -21.09 -16.17 -5.88
CA THR A 16 -20.63 -15.12 -6.80
C THR A 16 -20.35 -13.81 -6.07
N VAL A 17 -21.23 -13.40 -5.15
CA VAL A 17 -21.08 -12.16 -4.38
C VAL A 17 -19.87 -12.25 -3.45
N VAL A 18 -19.67 -13.41 -2.81
CA VAL A 18 -18.48 -13.68 -1.98
C VAL A 18 -17.20 -13.53 -2.80
N ASN A 19 -17.14 -14.09 -4.00
CA ASN A 19 -15.95 -14.00 -4.86
C ASN A 19 -15.65 -12.56 -5.30
N TYR A 20 -16.66 -11.78 -5.69
CA TYR A 20 -16.44 -10.37 -6.03
C TYR A 20 -15.99 -9.55 -4.82
N PHE A 21 -16.54 -9.83 -3.64
CA PHE A 21 -16.15 -9.14 -2.42
C PHE A 21 -14.70 -9.45 -2.02
N LEU A 22 -14.32 -10.73 -1.99
CA LEU A 22 -12.96 -11.16 -1.68
C LEU A 22 -11.96 -10.67 -2.74
N GLY A 23 -12.33 -10.74 -4.02
CA GLY A 23 -11.53 -10.22 -5.12
C GLY A 23 -11.33 -8.70 -5.01
N GLY A 24 -12.40 -7.96 -4.70
CA GLY A 24 -12.33 -6.51 -4.46
C GLY A 24 -11.44 -6.16 -3.28
N LEU A 25 -11.63 -6.80 -2.12
CA LEU A 25 -10.77 -6.59 -0.96
C LEU A 25 -9.30 -6.91 -1.28
N GLY A 26 -9.04 -8.03 -1.95
CA GLY A 26 -7.70 -8.40 -2.40
C GLY A 26 -7.07 -7.36 -3.32
N ALA A 27 -7.84 -6.83 -4.27
CA ALA A 27 -7.38 -5.83 -5.22
C ALA A 27 -6.89 -4.53 -4.56
N PHE A 28 -7.48 -4.11 -3.43
CA PHE A 28 -7.00 -2.95 -2.67
C PHE A 28 -5.89 -3.31 -1.69
N LEU A 29 -5.99 -4.46 -1.02
CA LEU A 29 -5.02 -4.86 -0.01
C LEU A 29 -3.65 -5.20 -0.61
N GLY A 30 -3.59 -5.77 -1.82
CA GLY A 30 -2.33 -6.11 -2.50
C GLY A 30 -1.42 -4.89 -2.72
N PRO A 31 -1.86 -3.87 -3.48
CA PRO A 31 -1.09 -2.65 -3.67
C PRO A 31 -0.69 -1.95 -2.37
N LEU A 32 -1.60 -1.90 -1.38
CA LEU A 32 -1.31 -1.32 -0.07
C LEU A 32 -0.15 -2.07 0.60
N PHE A 33 -0.22 -3.40 0.60
CA PHE A 33 0.83 -4.26 1.12
C PHE A 33 2.16 -4.02 0.41
N GLY A 34 2.17 -3.94 -0.93
CA GLY A 34 3.36 -3.67 -1.72
C GLY A 34 4.03 -2.33 -1.37
N VAL A 35 3.24 -1.26 -1.21
CA VAL A 35 3.73 0.06 -0.80
C VAL A 35 4.36 -0.01 0.59
N ILE A 36 3.67 -0.59 1.57
CA ILE A 36 4.15 -0.69 2.96
C ILE A 36 5.43 -1.52 3.05
N MET A 37 5.47 -2.67 2.37
CA MET A 37 6.64 -3.56 2.37
C MET A 37 7.88 -2.86 1.82
N VAL A 38 7.74 -2.17 0.69
CA VAL A 38 8.84 -1.40 0.10
C VAL A 38 9.26 -0.25 1.00
N ASP A 39 8.31 0.49 1.56
CA ASP A 39 8.57 1.60 2.44
C ASP A 39 9.40 1.17 3.65
N TYR A 40 8.97 0.11 4.33
CA TYR A 40 9.63 -0.36 5.53
C TYR A 40 10.98 -1.01 5.23
N TYR A 41 11.02 -2.04 4.37
CA TYR A 41 12.22 -2.86 4.22
C TYR A 41 13.28 -2.24 3.32
N LEU A 42 12.87 -1.55 2.25
CA LEU A 42 13.82 -1.11 1.24
C LEU A 42 14.07 0.42 1.26
N VAL A 43 13.05 1.25 1.56
CA VAL A 43 13.24 2.71 1.67
C VAL A 43 13.84 3.03 3.03
N LYS A 44 13.17 2.65 4.11
CA LYS A 44 13.55 2.95 5.50
C LYS A 44 14.50 1.92 6.13
N ARG A 45 14.83 0.84 5.42
CA ARG A 45 15.77 -0.22 5.86
C ARG A 45 15.44 -0.81 7.24
N GLY A 46 14.15 -0.94 7.55
CA GLY A 46 13.67 -1.45 8.83
C GLY A 46 13.83 -0.49 10.00
N ARG A 47 14.20 0.78 9.77
CA ARG A 47 14.33 1.81 10.82
C ARG A 47 13.09 2.71 10.81
N VAL A 48 12.37 2.73 11.92
CA VAL A 48 11.21 3.62 12.13
C VAL A 48 11.36 4.29 13.48
N ASP A 49 11.35 5.62 13.48
CA ASP A 49 11.26 6.40 14.72
C ASP A 49 9.84 6.31 15.32
N VAL A 50 9.71 5.71 16.50
CA VAL A 50 8.41 5.55 17.17
C VAL A 50 7.91 6.87 17.76
N ASN A 51 8.80 7.73 18.25
CA ASN A 51 8.41 9.01 18.85
C ASN A 51 7.79 9.92 17.80
N GLU A 52 8.41 9.99 16.62
CA GLU A 52 7.87 10.79 15.51
C GLU A 52 6.59 10.20 14.92
N LEU A 53 6.38 8.88 15.04
CA LEU A 53 5.14 8.23 14.57
C LEU A 53 3.90 8.67 15.34
N PHE A 54 4.07 9.02 16.62
CA PHE A 54 3.01 9.57 17.48
C PHE A 54 3.00 11.10 17.53
N ASP A 55 3.84 11.78 16.72
CA ASP A 55 3.89 13.24 16.66
C ASP A 55 3.11 13.80 15.46
N ALA A 56 1.96 14.41 15.74
CA ALA A 56 1.07 15.02 14.75
C ALA A 56 1.38 16.50 14.46
N ARG A 57 2.49 17.05 14.97
CA ARG A 57 2.86 18.46 14.73
C ARG A 57 3.28 18.69 13.27
N PRO A 58 2.92 19.84 12.67
CA PRO A 58 3.44 20.22 11.37
C PRO A 58 4.97 20.23 11.37
N GLY A 59 5.59 19.48 10.46
CA GLY A 59 7.04 19.35 10.36
C GLY A 59 7.62 18.07 10.98
N SER A 60 6.83 17.27 11.70
CA SER A 60 7.22 15.90 12.07
C SER A 60 7.49 15.04 10.82
N ARG A 61 8.45 14.11 10.90
CA ARG A 61 8.93 13.28 9.79
C ARG A 61 7.83 12.51 9.09
N TYR A 62 6.80 12.07 9.82
CA TYR A 62 5.66 11.33 9.25
C TYR A 62 4.40 12.17 9.11
N TYR A 63 4.46 13.48 9.38
CA TYR A 63 3.36 14.39 9.08
C TYR A 63 3.19 14.61 7.56
N TYR A 64 4.27 14.47 6.79
CA TYR A 64 4.28 14.68 5.33
C TYR A 64 3.55 15.97 4.93
N ARG A 65 2.54 15.88 4.05
CA ARG A 65 1.71 17.01 3.62
C ARG A 65 0.34 16.92 4.28
N LYS A 66 0.16 17.65 5.39
CA LYS A 66 -1.09 17.71 6.17
C LYS A 66 -1.56 16.33 6.69
N GLY A 67 -0.62 15.49 7.13
CA GLY A 67 -0.89 14.14 7.62
C GLY A 67 -0.99 13.05 6.54
N VAL A 68 -0.80 13.39 5.26
CA VAL A 68 -0.88 12.43 4.15
C VAL A 68 0.46 12.32 3.43
N ASN A 69 0.91 11.09 3.18
CA ASN A 69 2.05 10.81 2.31
C ASN A 69 1.59 10.81 0.83
N PRO A 70 1.85 11.88 0.06
CA PRO A 70 1.43 11.94 -1.34
C PRO A 70 2.13 10.89 -2.19
N LYS A 71 3.39 10.53 -1.89
CA LYS A 71 4.16 9.53 -2.65
C LYS A 71 3.53 8.15 -2.54
N ALA A 72 3.10 7.78 -1.33
CA ALA A 72 2.37 6.52 -1.10
C ALA A 72 1.04 6.52 -1.85
N LEU A 73 0.31 7.64 -1.85
CA LEU A 73 -0.96 7.76 -2.56
C LEU A 73 -0.79 7.64 -4.09
N TRP A 74 0.22 8.30 -4.65
CA TRP A 74 0.55 8.22 -6.08
C TRP A 74 1.03 6.84 -6.53
N ALA A 75 1.60 6.02 -5.63
CA ALA A 75 1.89 4.62 -5.92
C ALA A 75 0.66 3.72 -5.78
N PHE A 76 -0.14 3.95 -4.73
CA PHE A 76 -1.27 3.12 -4.36
C PHE A 76 -2.44 3.22 -5.35
N LEU A 77 -2.92 4.45 -5.63
CA LEU A 77 -4.13 4.66 -6.43
C LEU A 77 -4.08 4.03 -7.84
N PRO A 78 -3.03 4.26 -8.66
CA PRO A 78 -2.98 3.63 -9.99
C PRO A 78 -2.84 2.10 -9.89
N SER A 79 -2.07 1.60 -8.92
CA SER A 79 -1.90 0.14 -8.72
C SER A 79 -3.20 -0.53 -8.29
N ALA A 80 -3.95 0.10 -7.38
CA ALA A 80 -5.26 -0.35 -6.93
C ALA A 80 -6.31 -0.27 -8.04
N ALA A 81 -6.27 0.77 -8.87
CA ALA A 81 -7.17 0.86 -10.03
C ALA A 81 -6.93 -0.31 -11.00
N VAL A 82 -5.66 -0.61 -11.33
CA VAL A 82 -5.33 -1.75 -12.19
C VAL A 82 -5.76 -3.07 -11.55
N ALA A 83 -5.43 -3.29 -10.29
CA ALA A 83 -5.81 -4.52 -9.58
C ALA A 83 -7.33 -4.69 -9.49
N ALA A 84 -8.08 -3.60 -9.25
CA ALA A 84 -9.53 -3.63 -9.17
C ALA A 84 -10.18 -3.96 -10.53
N VAL A 85 -9.65 -3.40 -11.62
CA VAL A 85 -10.10 -3.74 -12.98
C VAL A 85 -9.88 -5.23 -13.25
N LEU A 86 -8.70 -5.76 -12.92
CA LEU A 86 -8.39 -7.19 -13.10
C LEU A 86 -9.27 -8.09 -12.24
N ALA A 87 -9.61 -7.67 -11.02
CA ALA A 87 -10.40 -8.49 -10.08
C ALA A 87 -11.91 -8.46 -10.37
N LEU A 88 -12.45 -7.34 -10.86
CA LEU A 88 -13.90 -7.09 -10.89
C LEU A 88 -14.51 -7.11 -12.29
N VAL A 89 -13.71 -6.94 -13.35
CA VAL A 89 -14.24 -6.95 -14.73
C VAL A 89 -14.28 -8.39 -15.24
N LYS A 90 -15.47 -8.84 -15.65
CA LYS A 90 -15.73 -10.21 -16.11
C LYS A 90 -14.80 -10.66 -17.25
N THR A 91 -14.37 -9.75 -18.12
CA THR A 91 -13.42 -10.03 -19.21
C THR A 91 -12.08 -10.57 -18.70
N PHE A 92 -11.69 -10.25 -17.47
CA PHE A 92 -10.43 -10.65 -16.84
C PHE A 92 -10.61 -11.78 -15.82
N SER A 93 -11.70 -12.56 -15.90
CA SER A 93 -12.01 -13.63 -14.93
C SER A 93 -10.88 -14.62 -14.71
N ASP A 94 -10.11 -14.92 -15.76
CA ASP A 94 -9.02 -15.91 -15.71
C ASP A 94 -7.80 -15.36 -14.94
N VAL A 95 -7.63 -14.04 -14.92
CA VAL A 95 -6.52 -13.37 -14.24
C VAL A 95 -6.94 -12.74 -12.91
N ALA A 96 -8.24 -12.67 -12.61
CA ALA A 96 -8.79 -12.12 -11.37
C ALA A 96 -8.17 -12.73 -10.10
N PRO A 97 -7.90 -14.06 -10.00
CA PRO A 97 -7.24 -14.64 -8.83
C PRO A 97 -5.81 -14.11 -8.59
N TYR A 98 -5.14 -13.61 -9.64
CA TYR A 98 -3.78 -13.09 -9.58
C TYR A 98 -3.72 -11.57 -9.37
N SER A 99 -4.87 -10.88 -9.41
CA SER A 99 -4.97 -9.42 -9.25
C SER A 99 -4.26 -8.91 -7.99
N TRP A 100 -4.30 -9.66 -6.89
CA TRP A 100 -3.60 -9.33 -5.65
C TRP A 100 -2.08 -9.25 -5.84
N PHE A 101 -1.48 -10.25 -6.49
CA PHE A 101 -0.03 -10.29 -6.74
C PHE A 101 0.39 -9.19 -7.71
N ILE A 102 -0.40 -8.97 -8.76
CA ILE A 102 -0.16 -7.93 -9.77
C ILE A 102 -0.23 -6.55 -9.11
N GLY A 103 -1.27 -6.29 -8.33
CA GLY A 103 -1.44 -5.05 -7.59
C GLY A 103 -0.31 -4.80 -6.59
N THR A 104 0.13 -5.84 -5.88
CA THR A 104 1.27 -5.79 -4.96
C THR A 104 2.56 -5.41 -5.70
N ALA A 105 2.88 -6.09 -6.81
CA ALA A 105 4.06 -5.82 -7.60
C ALA A 105 4.07 -4.40 -8.18
N LEU A 106 2.92 -3.93 -8.67
CA LEU A 106 2.76 -2.56 -9.18
C LEU A 106 2.92 -1.52 -8.05
N GLY A 107 2.24 -1.71 -6.92
CA GLY A 107 2.34 -0.80 -5.77
C GLY A 107 3.77 -0.71 -5.23
N ALA A 108 4.43 -1.85 -5.07
CA ALA A 108 5.83 -1.93 -4.70
C ALA A 108 6.75 -1.24 -5.71
N GLY A 109 6.60 -1.57 -7.00
CA GLY A 109 7.42 -1.02 -8.08
C GLY A 109 7.27 0.50 -8.25
N LEU A 110 6.04 1.00 -8.23
CA LEU A 110 5.78 2.44 -8.32
C LEU A 110 6.31 3.19 -7.11
N TYR A 111 6.06 2.69 -5.90
CA TYR A 111 6.58 3.34 -4.69
C TYR A 111 8.12 3.33 -4.65
N LEU A 112 8.73 2.21 -5.09
CA LEU A 112 10.17 2.11 -5.27
C LEU A 112 10.70 3.22 -6.17
N VAL A 113 10.10 3.41 -7.34
CA VAL A 113 10.50 4.41 -8.33
C VAL A 113 10.34 5.83 -7.78
N ILE A 114 9.21 6.13 -7.14
CA ILE A 114 8.91 7.45 -6.57
C ILE A 114 9.88 7.80 -5.42
N CYS A 115 10.25 6.83 -4.59
CA CYS A 115 11.15 7.05 -3.44
C CYS A 115 12.64 6.81 -3.76
N ARG A 116 13.05 6.63 -5.02
CA ARG A 116 14.47 6.42 -5.39
C ARG A 116 15.39 7.54 -4.89
N SER A 117 14.93 8.79 -4.95
CA SER A 117 15.73 9.95 -4.53
C SER A 117 15.98 9.97 -3.02
N GLU A 118 15.03 9.54 -2.20
CA GLU A 118 15.17 9.53 -0.74
C GLU A 118 16.20 8.50 -0.28
N ARG A 119 16.30 7.37 -0.98
CA ARG A 119 17.34 6.35 -0.73
C ARG A 119 18.75 6.85 -1.00
N ALA A 120 18.92 7.73 -1.98
CA ALA A 120 20.22 8.28 -2.32
C ALA A 120 20.74 9.20 -1.22
N ILE A 121 19.84 9.97 -0.59
CA ILE A 121 20.18 10.93 0.47
C ILE A 121 20.65 10.21 1.74
N GLU A 122 19.97 9.13 2.16
CA GLU A 122 20.41 8.34 3.33
C GLU A 122 21.74 7.58 3.11
N ARG A 123 22.12 7.27 1.86
CA ARG A 123 23.41 6.63 1.56
C ARG A 123 24.61 7.54 1.83
N THR A 124 24.45 8.85 1.74
CA THR A 124 25.55 9.81 1.88
C THR A 124 25.80 10.22 3.34
N SER A 125 24.85 10.01 4.25
CA SER A 125 25.00 10.31 5.69
C SER A 125 25.69 9.21 6.51
N GLU A 126 26.03 8.06 5.91
CA GLU A 126 26.56 6.88 6.60
C GLU A 126 28.08 6.56 6.43
N PRO A 127 29.07 7.51 6.32
CA PRO A 127 30.49 7.12 6.34
C PRO A 127 31.30 7.36 7.64
N THR A 128 30.76 7.94 8.73
CA THR A 128 31.64 8.41 9.85
C THR A 128 31.22 8.02 11.27
N ALA A 129 30.01 7.49 11.50
CA ALA A 129 29.54 7.19 12.87
C ALA A 129 30.01 5.83 13.45
N MET A 130 30.89 5.11 12.74
CA MET A 130 31.42 3.79 13.15
C MET A 130 32.86 3.87 13.70
N GLU A 131 33.40 5.07 13.92
CA GLU A 131 34.73 5.29 14.48
C GLU A 131 34.61 6.10 15.78
N VAL A 132 34.17 5.45 16.86
CA VAL A 132 34.38 5.82 18.28
C VAL A 132 34.18 4.60 19.17
#